data_AF-A0A8T5T833-F1
#
_entry.id   AF-A0A8T5T833-F1
#
_cell.length_a   1.000
_cell.length_b   1.000
_cell.length_c   1.000
_cell.angle_alpha   90.00
_cell.angle_beta   90.00
_cell.angle_gamma   90.00
#
_symmetry.space_group_name_H-M   'P 1'
#
loop_
_entity.id
_entity.type
_entity.pdbx_description
1 polymer ?
#
loop_
_entity_poly.entity_id
_entity_poly.type
_entity_poly.pdbx_seq_one_letter_code
_entity_poly.pdbx_strand_id
1 'polypeptide(L)'
;MSMVRFKEEKRGEEDKALIALLEAGVSTITENQIEPAIKIFKEIKELYPEEPQSYFYLANLHNIKDQKNEALKNYELAWEFGKDSLTNGHIIPYQALYLLMSIEEKTEDELSKWVERAEPFYNSYPEEKKKLIDFTKQMVRKKY
;
A
#
# COMPACT_ATOMS: atom_id res chain seq x y z
N MET A 1 -17.36 2.82 37.08
CA MET A 1 -16.91 2.84 35.66
C MET A 1 -17.54 1.64 34.97
N SER A 2 -18.27 1.84 33.87
CA SER A 2 -18.88 0.75 33.11
C SER A 2 -17.84 0.11 32.18
N MET A 3 -17.99 -1.18 31.89
CA MET A 3 -17.10 -1.93 30.97
C MET A 3 -17.02 -1.32 29.56
N VAL A 4 -18.07 -0.60 29.14
CA VAL A 4 -18.13 0.14 27.87
C VAL A 4 -17.17 1.33 27.88
N ARG A 5 -17.18 2.15 28.94
CA ARG A 5 -16.32 3.33 29.07
C ARG A 5 -14.83 2.98 29.12
N PHE A 6 -14.49 1.85 29.75
CA PHE A 6 -13.12 1.34 29.79
C PHE A 6 -12.63 0.85 28.41
N LYS A 7 -13.51 0.22 27.61
CA LYS A 7 -13.18 -0.19 26.24
C LYS A 7 -13.02 1.00 25.28
N GLU A 8 -13.87 2.03 25.43
CA GLU A 8 -13.79 3.25 24.62
C GLU A 8 -12.54 4.08 24.94
N GLU A 9 -12.17 4.18 26.22
CA GLU A 9 -10.95 4.88 26.67
C GLU A 9 -9.69 4.18 26.18
N LYS A 10 -9.63 2.84 26.32
CA LYS A 10 -8.52 2.04 25.79
C LYS A 10 -8.39 2.15 24.27
N ARG A 11 -9.51 2.11 23.54
CA ARG A 11 -9.54 2.31 22.08
C ARG A 11 -9.03 3.71 21.69
N GLY A 12 -9.44 4.75 22.43
CA GLY A 12 -8.96 6.11 22.19
C GLY A 12 -7.46 6.32 22.47
N GLU A 13 -6.88 5.54 23.38
CA GLU A 13 -5.42 5.53 23.62
C GLU A 13 -4.67 4.77 22.51
N GLU A 14 -5.20 3.62 22.08
CA GLU A 14 -4.67 2.83 20.95
C GLU A 14 -4.67 3.66 19.66
N ASP A 15 -5.76 4.38 19.36
CA ASP A 15 -5.86 5.26 18.18
C ASP A 15 -4.81 6.40 18.22
N LYS A 16 -4.57 7.00 19.38
CA LYS A 16 -3.54 8.04 19.53
C LYS A 16 -2.12 7.50 19.36
N ALA A 17 -1.85 6.32 19.92
CA ALA A 17 -0.55 5.66 19.80
C ALA A 17 -0.27 5.31 18.34
N LEU A 18 -1.26 4.79 17.62
CA LEU A 18 -1.16 4.51 16.19
C LEU A 18 -0.85 5.78 15.39
N ILE A 19 -1.60 6.87 15.60
CA ILE A 19 -1.38 8.15 14.90
C ILE A 19 0.06 8.65 15.15
N ALA A 20 0.52 8.65 16.40
CA ALA A 20 1.87 9.09 16.74
C ALA A 20 2.95 8.24 16.06
N LEU A 21 2.77 6.92 15.99
CA LEU A 21 3.70 6.03 15.28
C LEU A 21 3.71 6.29 13.77
N LEU A 22 2.53 6.51 13.17
CA LEU A 22 2.42 6.84 11.74
C LEU A 22 3.12 8.17 11.42
N GLU A 23 2.89 9.20 12.23
CA GLU A 23 3.55 10.50 12.09
C GLU A 23 5.07 10.38 12.24
N ALA A 24 5.55 9.64 13.24
CA ALA A 24 6.98 9.37 13.43
C ALA A 24 7.58 8.64 12.22
N GLY A 25 6.91 7.60 11.72
CA GLY A 25 7.32 6.86 10.54
C GLY A 25 7.45 7.75 9.31
N VAL A 26 6.44 8.58 9.04
CA VAL A 26 6.44 9.53 7.92
C VAL A 26 7.53 10.58 8.07
N SER A 27 7.69 11.19 9.25
CA SER A 27 8.75 12.17 9.52
C SER A 27 10.14 11.57 9.25
N THR A 28 10.36 10.33 9.69
CA THR A 28 11.61 9.59 9.49
C THR A 28 11.92 9.37 8.00
N ILE A 29 10.89 9.11 7.18
CA ILE A 29 11.03 9.08 5.71
C ILE A 29 11.49 10.45 5.17
N THR A 30 10.90 11.55 5.66
CA THR A 30 11.25 12.90 5.18
C THR A 30 12.69 13.31 5.51
N GLU A 31 13.26 12.72 6.56
CA GLU A 31 14.68 12.85 6.93
C GLU A 31 15.60 11.91 6.13
N ASN A 32 15.07 11.22 5.12
CA ASN A 32 15.75 10.23 4.29
C ASN A 32 16.31 9.02 5.10
N GLN A 33 15.72 8.74 6.25
CA GLN A 33 16.12 7.64 7.12
C GLN A 33 15.30 6.38 6.80
N ILE A 34 15.67 5.68 5.72
CA ILE A 34 14.91 4.53 5.21
C ILE A 34 14.83 3.37 6.21
N GLU A 35 15.95 2.91 6.78
CA GLU A 35 15.93 1.76 7.71
C GLU A 35 15.19 2.06 9.02
N PRO A 36 15.37 3.24 9.67
CA PRO A 36 14.57 3.61 10.82
C PRO A 36 13.06 3.67 10.52
N ALA A 37 12.66 4.20 9.35
CA ALA A 37 11.26 4.22 8.95
C ALA A 37 10.71 2.79 8.79
N ILE A 38 11.45 1.88 8.15
CA ILE A 38 11.06 0.47 8.03
C ILE A 38 10.83 -0.16 9.42
N LYS A 39 11.68 0.15 10.40
CA LYS A 39 11.51 -0.35 11.77
C LYS A 39 10.20 0.12 12.38
N ILE A 40 9.87 1.41 12.25
CA ILE A 40 8.62 1.97 12.78
C ILE A 40 7.40 1.32 12.12
N PHE A 41 7.38 1.18 10.79
CA PHE A 41 6.22 0.57 10.13
C PHE A 41 6.11 -0.94 10.37
N LYS A 42 7.22 -1.64 10.65
CA LYS A 42 7.17 -3.02 11.16
C LYS A 42 6.56 -3.10 12.56
N GLU A 43 6.88 -2.16 13.43
CA GLU A 43 6.27 -2.06 14.76
C GLU A 43 4.76 -1.79 14.67
N ILE A 44 4.33 -0.86 13.80
CA ILE A 44 2.90 -0.64 13.55
C ILE A 44 2.23 -1.92 13.06
N LYS A 45 2.85 -2.65 12.13
CA LYS A 45 2.33 -3.93 11.64
C LYS A 45 2.20 -4.99 12.74
N GLU A 46 3.09 -5.02 13.73
CA GLU A 46 3.04 -5.96 14.85
C GLU A 46 1.94 -5.59 15.85
N LEU A 47 1.76 -4.30 16.13
CA LEU A 47 0.78 -3.79 17.07
C LEU A 47 -0.64 -3.70 16.47
N TYR A 48 -0.72 -3.38 15.18
CA TYR A 48 -1.93 -3.11 14.40
C TYR A 48 -1.85 -3.88 13.07
N PRO A 49 -2.04 -5.22 13.09
CA PRO A 49 -1.81 -6.08 11.93
C PRO A 49 -2.77 -5.86 10.76
N GLU A 50 -3.86 -5.12 10.96
CA GLU A 50 -4.81 -4.77 9.90
C GLU A 50 -4.71 -3.29 9.50
N GLU A 51 -3.71 -2.55 9.99
CA GLU A 51 -3.53 -1.15 9.65
C GLU A 51 -2.92 -1.00 8.24
N PRO A 52 -3.71 -0.56 7.24
CA PRO A 52 -3.27 -0.57 5.86
C PRO A 52 -2.15 0.44 5.56
N GLN A 53 -2.03 1.53 6.31
CA GLN A 53 -0.97 2.52 6.09
C GLN A 53 0.42 1.92 6.36
N SER A 54 0.54 1.02 7.34
CA SER A 54 1.83 0.37 7.65
C SER A 54 2.36 -0.41 6.45
N TYR A 55 1.50 -1.20 5.80
CA TYR A 55 1.81 -1.94 4.58
C TYR A 55 2.09 -1.02 3.41
N PHE A 56 1.32 0.06 3.23
CA PHE A 56 1.55 1.03 2.16
C PHE A 56 2.94 1.68 2.26
N TYR A 57 3.33 2.14 3.45
CA TYR A 57 4.65 2.74 3.65
C TYR A 57 5.78 1.72 3.53
N LEU A 58 5.61 0.49 4.05
CA LEU A 58 6.57 -0.59 3.83
C LEU A 58 6.74 -0.91 2.35
N ALA A 59 5.66 -0.91 1.56
CA ALA A 59 5.73 -1.15 0.12
C ALA A 59 6.58 -0.08 -0.58
N ASN A 60 6.34 1.19 -0.27
CA ASN A 60 7.12 2.30 -0.83
C ASN A 60 8.60 2.22 -0.42
N LEU A 61 8.89 1.92 0.86
CA LEU A 61 10.26 1.83 1.36
C LEU A 61 11.03 0.65 0.76
N HIS A 62 10.38 -0.51 0.62
CA HIS A 62 10.97 -1.66 -0.07
C HIS A 62 11.20 -1.36 -1.56
N ASN A 63 10.30 -0.62 -2.22
CA ASN A 63 10.49 -0.20 -3.60
C ASN A 63 11.71 0.73 -3.75
N ILE A 64 11.91 1.69 -2.83
CA ILE A 64 13.11 2.56 -2.80
C ILE A 64 14.39 1.72 -2.67
N LYS A 65 14.33 0.59 -1.97
CA LYS A 65 15.45 -0.34 -1.79
C LYS A 65 15.61 -1.36 -2.93
N ASP A 66 14.86 -1.22 -4.02
CA ASP A 66 14.80 -2.17 -5.15
C ASP A 66 14.34 -3.60 -4.73
N GLN A 67 13.68 -3.72 -3.58
CA GLN A 67 13.11 -4.96 -3.06
C GLN A 67 11.70 -5.16 -3.62
N LYS A 68 11.62 -5.37 -4.93
CA LYS A 68 10.37 -5.32 -5.70
C LYS A 68 9.35 -6.37 -5.25
N ASN A 69 9.79 -7.58 -4.94
CA ASN A 69 8.87 -8.65 -4.51
C ASN A 69 8.25 -8.34 -3.14
N GLU A 70 9.04 -7.83 -2.21
CA GLU A 70 8.58 -7.39 -0.89
C GLU A 70 7.64 -6.18 -1.02
N ALA A 71 7.95 -5.24 -1.89
CA ALA A 71 7.09 -4.09 -2.15
C ALA A 71 5.73 -4.53 -2.70
N LEU A 72 5.69 -5.43 -3.68
CA LEU A 72 4.45 -5.95 -4.25
C LEU A 72 3.59 -6.68 -3.21
N LYS A 73 4.20 -7.51 -2.36
CA LYS A 73 3.50 -8.18 -1.25
C LYS A 73 2.87 -7.19 -0.27
N ASN A 74 3.57 -6.11 0.05
CA ASN A 74 3.03 -5.10 0.96
C ASN A 74 1.94 -4.24 0.29
N TYR A 75 2.04 -3.94 -1.01
CA TYR A 75 0.93 -3.31 -1.74
C TYR A 75 -0.33 -4.18 -1.75
N GLU A 76 -0.18 -5.50 -1.91
CA GLU A 76 -1.29 -6.44 -1.82
C GLU A 76 -2.01 -6.31 -0.46
N LEU A 77 -1.25 -6.37 0.64
CA LEU A 77 -1.83 -6.26 1.99
C LEU A 77 -2.46 -4.89 2.25
N ALA A 78 -1.81 -3.81 1.82
CA ALA A 78 -2.36 -2.46 1.94
C ALA A 78 -3.69 -2.31 1.19
N TRP A 79 -3.81 -2.94 0.01
CA TRP A 79 -5.05 -2.97 -0.75
C TRP A 79 -6.13 -3.82 -0.06
N GLU A 80 -5.80 -5.03 0.40
CA GLU A 80 -6.79 -5.92 1.05
C GLU A 80 -7.36 -5.34 2.35
N PHE A 81 -6.52 -4.71 3.19
CA PHE A 81 -6.98 -4.09 4.43
C PHE A 81 -7.57 -2.69 4.25
N GLY A 82 -7.20 -1.98 3.17
CA GLY A 82 -7.35 -0.54 3.10
C GLY A 82 -8.01 0.03 1.85
N LYS A 83 -8.45 -0.80 0.89
CA LYS A 83 -8.99 -0.29 -0.40
C LYS A 83 -10.12 0.74 -0.23
N ASP A 84 -10.95 0.60 0.81
CA ASP A 84 -12.10 1.47 1.08
C ASP A 84 -11.80 2.55 2.13
N SER A 85 -10.77 2.38 2.96
CA SER A 85 -10.46 3.23 4.13
C SER A 85 -9.24 4.13 3.94
N LEU A 86 -8.27 3.74 3.12
CA LEU A 86 -7.10 4.56 2.82
C LEU A 86 -7.46 5.71 1.89
N THR A 87 -7.16 6.94 2.32
CA THR A 87 -7.24 8.13 1.44
C THR A 87 -6.51 7.93 0.12
N ASN A 88 -5.39 7.18 0.15
CA ASN A 88 -4.57 6.87 -1.02
C ASN A 88 -4.77 5.44 -1.54
N GLY A 89 -5.82 4.72 -1.14
CA GLY A 89 -6.07 3.35 -1.59
C GLY A 89 -6.13 3.24 -3.12
N HIS A 90 -6.73 4.23 -3.77
CA HIS A 90 -6.88 4.32 -5.22
C HIS A 90 -5.56 4.38 -6.00
N ILE A 91 -4.43 4.78 -5.41
CA ILE A 91 -3.13 4.82 -6.12
C ILE A 91 -2.38 3.48 -6.10
N ILE A 92 -2.71 2.59 -5.16
CA ILE A 92 -2.01 1.31 -4.97
C ILE A 92 -2.05 0.45 -6.24
N PRO A 93 -3.19 0.29 -6.94
CA PRO A 93 -3.23 -0.53 -8.15
C PRO A 93 -2.26 -0.05 -9.23
N TYR A 94 -2.16 1.26 -9.44
CA TYR A 94 -1.18 1.83 -10.36
C TYR A 94 0.27 1.56 -9.91
N GLN A 95 0.58 1.74 -8.62
CA GLN A 95 1.95 1.50 -8.12
C GLN A 95 2.36 0.03 -8.25
N ALA A 96 1.44 -0.89 -7.95
CA ALA A 96 1.66 -2.31 -8.14
C ALA A 96 1.87 -2.67 -9.62
N LEU A 97 1.07 -2.10 -10.52
CA LEU A 97 1.27 -2.27 -11.97
C LEU A 97 2.63 -1.75 -12.42
N TYR A 98 3.00 -0.54 -12.01
CA TYR A 98 4.32 0.04 -12.34
C TYR A 98 5.47 -0.85 -11.87
N LEU A 99 5.36 -1.36 -10.64
CA LEU A 99 6.34 -2.26 -10.07
C LEU A 99 6.41 -3.57 -10.84
N LEU A 100 5.27 -4.21 -11.11
CA LEU A 100 5.19 -5.43 -11.92
C LEU A 100 5.83 -5.22 -13.29
N MET A 101 5.56 -4.11 -13.96
CA MET A 101 6.16 -3.80 -15.25
C MET A 101 7.70 -3.71 -15.21
N SER A 102 8.29 -3.48 -14.03
CA SER A 102 9.73 -3.49 -13.79
C SER A 102 10.29 -4.84 -13.29
N ILE A 103 9.44 -5.82 -12.99
CA ILE A 103 9.82 -7.19 -12.61
C ILE A 103 9.91 -8.04 -13.89
N GLU A 104 10.99 -8.83 -14.02
CA GLU A 104 11.19 -9.73 -15.15
C GLU A 104 10.19 -10.89 -15.11
N GLU A 105 10.19 -11.62 -13.99
CA GLU A 105 9.31 -12.76 -13.73
C GLU A 105 7.97 -12.31 -13.15
N LYS A 106 7.04 -11.92 -14.03
CA LYS A 106 5.65 -11.60 -13.68
C LYS A 106 4.70 -12.51 -14.43
N THR A 107 3.57 -12.82 -13.80
CA THR A 107 2.50 -13.59 -14.41
C THR A 107 1.44 -12.69 -15.04
N GLU A 108 0.74 -13.24 -16.03
CA GLU A 108 -0.42 -12.59 -16.64
C GLU A 108 -1.55 -12.39 -15.62
N ASP A 109 -1.74 -13.34 -14.71
CA ASP A 109 -2.74 -13.27 -13.64
C ASP A 109 -2.46 -12.12 -12.67
N GLU A 110 -1.20 -11.89 -12.29
CA GLU A 110 -0.81 -10.75 -11.47
C GLU A 110 -1.12 -9.42 -12.18
N LEU A 111 -0.80 -9.32 -13.48
CA LEU A 111 -1.11 -8.14 -14.26
C LEU A 111 -2.63 -7.92 -14.39
N SER A 112 -3.39 -8.97 -14.71
CA SER A 112 -4.85 -8.91 -14.84
C SER A 112 -5.50 -8.43 -13.54
N LYS A 113 -5.10 -9.04 -12.41
CA LYS A 113 -5.61 -8.68 -11.08
C LYS A 113 -5.42 -7.20 -10.77
N TRP A 114 -4.22 -6.66 -11.01
CA TRP A 114 -3.94 -5.27 -10.70
C TRP A 114 -4.53 -4.29 -11.72
N VAL A 115 -4.73 -4.70 -12.97
CA VAL A 115 -5.51 -3.94 -13.96
C VAL A 115 -6.97 -3.83 -13.52
N GLU A 116 -7.60 -4.94 -13.12
CA GLU A 116 -8.98 -4.95 -12.65
C GLU A 116 -9.18 -4.05 -11.43
N ARG A 117 -8.23 -4.05 -10.49
CA ARG A 117 -8.23 -3.15 -9.32
C ARG A 117 -8.06 -1.67 -9.70
N ALA A 118 -7.35 -1.39 -10.80
CA ALA A 118 -7.14 -0.02 -11.27
C ALA A 118 -8.35 0.53 -12.05
N GLU A 119 -9.19 -0.33 -12.64
CA GLU A 119 -10.29 0.04 -13.52
C GLU A 119 -11.27 1.06 -12.91
N PRO A 120 -11.75 0.90 -11.66
CA PRO A 120 -12.70 1.83 -11.06
C PRO A 120 -12.16 3.26 -10.96
N PHE A 121 -10.84 3.41 -10.88
CA PHE A 121 -10.16 4.70 -10.72
C PHE A 121 -9.58 5.23 -12.03
N TYR A 122 -9.73 4.51 -13.15
CA TYR A 122 -9.09 4.83 -14.42
C TYR A 122 -9.28 6.30 -14.83
N ASN A 123 -10.51 6.81 -14.72
CA ASN A 123 -10.84 8.19 -15.08
C ASN A 123 -10.24 9.25 -14.15
N SER A 124 -9.91 8.88 -12.91
CA SER A 124 -9.28 9.77 -11.93
C SER A 124 -7.76 9.89 -12.10
N TYR A 125 -7.16 8.97 -12.85
CA TYR A 125 -5.72 8.98 -13.04
C TYR A 125 -5.26 10.05 -14.04
N PRO A 126 -4.05 10.62 -13.84
CA PRO A 126 -3.35 11.39 -14.87
C PRO A 126 -3.11 10.57 -16.13
N GLU A 127 -2.97 11.26 -17.25
CA GLU A 127 -2.86 10.63 -18.58
C GLU A 127 -1.64 9.70 -18.70
N GLU A 128 -0.54 10.04 -18.03
CA GLU A 128 0.67 9.22 -18.00
C GLU A 128 0.41 7.85 -17.35
N LYS A 129 -0.42 7.83 -16.29
CA LYS A 129 -0.77 6.60 -15.59
C LYS A 129 -1.74 5.74 -16.39
N LYS A 130 -2.68 6.37 -17.10
CA LYS A 130 -3.61 5.67 -18.00
C LYS A 130 -2.88 4.92 -19.10
N LYS A 131 -1.85 5.53 -19.70
CA LYS A 131 -1.01 4.87 -20.73
C LYS A 131 -0.39 3.56 -20.24
N LEU A 132 0.09 3.53 -19.00
CA LEU A 132 0.62 2.30 -18.40
C LEU A 132 -0.48 1.24 -18.28
N ILE A 133 -1.64 1.63 -17.74
CA ILE A 133 -2.78 0.72 -17.55
C ILE A 133 -3.25 0.16 -18.90
N ASP A 134 -3.39 0.99 -19.93
CA ASP A 134 -3.79 0.58 -21.28
C ASP A 134 -2.76 -0.35 -21.93
N PHE A 135 -1.47 -0.06 -21.75
CA PHE A 135 -0.40 -0.92 -22.21
C PHE A 135 -0.49 -2.30 -21.54
N THR A 136 -0.63 -2.35 -20.21
CA THR A 136 -0.77 -3.61 -19.49
C THR A 136 -2.05 -4.36 -19.88
N LYS A 137 -3.18 -3.67 -20.06
CA LYS A 137 -4.43 -4.26 -20.58
C LYS A 137 -4.21 -4.96 -21.92
N GLN A 138 -3.46 -4.36 -22.83
CA GLN A 138 -3.16 -4.97 -24.13
C GLN A 138 -2.27 -6.21 -24.00
N MET A 139 -1.33 -6.23 -23.04
CA MET A 139 -0.51 -7.42 -22.79
C MET A 139 -1.35 -8.61 -22.33
N VAL A 140 -2.33 -8.38 -21.46
CA VAL A 140 -3.23 -9.43 -20.93
C VAL A 140 -4.27 -9.86 -21.97
N ARG A 141 -4.75 -8.95 -22.84
CA ARG A 141 -5.80 -9.28 -23.84
C ARG A 141 -5.31 -10.12 -25.03
N LYS A 142 -4.01 -10.17 -25.32
CA LYS A 142 -3.44 -10.76 -26.55
C LYS A 142 -3.51 -12.30 -26.67
N LYS A 143 -4.37 -12.98 -25.90
CA LYS A 143 -4.48 -14.45 -25.86
C LYS A 143 -5.82 -15.04 -26.33
N TYR A 144 -6.74 -14.22 -26.82
CA TYR A 144 -8.01 -14.68 -27.41
C TYR A 144 -8.14 -14.26 -28.88
#